data_AF-A0A2T4Z0K1-F1
#
_entry.id   AF-A0A2T4Z0K1-F1
#
_cell.length_a   1.000
_cell.length_b   1.000
_cell.length_c   1.000
_cell.angle_alpha   90.00
_cell.angle_beta   90.00
_cell.angle_gamma   90.00
#
_symmetry.space_group_name_H-M   'P 1'
#
loop_
_entity.id
_entity.type
_entity.pdbx_description
1 polymer ?
#
loop_
_entity_poly.entity_id
_entity_poly.type
_entity_poly.pdbx_seq_one_letter_code
_entity_poly.pdbx_strand_id
1 'polypeptide(L)'
;MATKYGMKGLTWLLAFLLVMPLVFQPVQADAYNWTRTLKQGDSGADVRELQIRVAGWAADGPSRTYVAVDGQFGPATDAAVRRFQRAYGLAADGIVGPATQQALNNLEAADGSTRHFNFSEFHSKDGSGFSGGKVDSTTVRENVRRLMWKLEAVRKKAGDSPITINSGFRSINHNSNVGGASNSMHLYGVAADIVVSGRTPAQVRDIAKSSGFSGIQRYSSFVHVDSRIEYPYGSQSWWWVD
;
A
#
# COMPACT_ATOMS: atom_id res chain seq x y z
N MET A 1 -3.34 4.91 94.35
CA MET A 1 -3.18 3.46 94.08
C MET A 1 -3.44 3.22 92.60
N ALA A 2 -2.43 2.63 91.92
CA ALA A 2 -2.40 2.03 90.58
C ALA A 2 -2.96 2.81 89.35
N THR A 3 -2.03 3.09 88.44
CA THR A 3 -2.16 3.82 87.17
C THR A 3 -2.31 2.83 85.99
N LYS A 4 -3.17 3.19 85.02
CA LYS A 4 -3.24 2.87 83.57
C LYS A 4 -2.66 1.54 83.04
N TYR A 5 -3.52 0.77 82.36
CA TYR A 5 -3.15 -0.07 81.21
C TYR A 5 -3.89 0.43 79.96
N GLY A 6 -3.14 1.01 79.02
CA GLY A 6 -3.61 1.36 77.67
C GLY A 6 -2.99 0.41 76.65
N MET A 7 -3.85 -0.23 75.86
CA MET A 7 -3.50 -1.20 74.82
C MET A 7 -2.71 -0.55 73.68
N LYS A 8 -1.59 -1.15 73.29
CA LYS A 8 -0.81 -0.77 72.10
C LYS A 8 -1.44 -1.38 70.85
N GLY A 9 -1.92 -0.55 69.93
CA GLY A 9 -2.40 -0.96 68.61
C GLY A 9 -1.24 -1.37 67.70
N LEU A 10 -1.37 -2.53 67.06
CA LEU A 10 -0.43 -3.11 66.10
C LEU A 10 -0.90 -2.74 64.68
N THR A 11 -0.16 -1.88 63.98
CA THR A 11 -0.43 -1.52 62.58
C THR A 11 0.20 -2.54 61.63
N TRP A 12 -0.63 -3.21 60.83
CA TRP A 12 -0.20 -4.08 59.74
C TRP A 12 0.09 -3.26 58.48
N LEU A 13 1.31 -3.30 57.97
CA LEU A 13 1.69 -2.78 56.65
C LEU A 13 1.49 -3.88 55.61
N LEU A 14 0.43 -3.76 54.80
CA LEU A 14 0.21 -4.56 53.59
C LEU A 14 1.11 -4.01 52.46
N ALA A 15 2.15 -4.76 52.11
CA ALA A 15 2.94 -4.49 50.91
C ALA A 15 2.15 -4.95 49.67
N PHE A 16 1.62 -4.00 48.90
CA PHE A 16 1.06 -4.27 47.58
C PHE A 16 2.21 -4.48 46.59
N LEU A 17 2.42 -5.73 46.16
CA LEU A 17 3.26 -6.05 45.01
C LEU A 17 2.52 -5.63 43.74
N LEU A 18 2.94 -4.51 43.15
CA LEU A 18 2.40 -4.01 41.90
C LEU A 18 2.89 -4.92 40.76
N VAL A 19 2.07 -5.88 40.34
CA VAL A 19 2.32 -6.64 39.11
C VAL A 19 2.01 -5.71 37.95
N MET A 20 3.02 -5.06 37.39
CA MET A 20 2.88 -4.29 36.15
C MET A 20 2.58 -5.25 35.00
N PRO A 21 1.46 -5.09 34.28
CA PRO A 21 1.25 -5.86 33.06
C PRO A 21 2.35 -5.51 32.07
N LEU A 22 2.96 -6.52 31.46
CA LEU A 22 3.83 -6.33 30.30
C LEU A 22 2.98 -5.74 29.18
N VAL A 23 3.03 -4.42 29.03
CA VAL A 23 2.43 -3.75 27.88
C VAL A 23 3.32 -4.06 26.70
N PHE A 24 2.89 -5.00 25.85
CA PHE A 24 3.46 -5.13 24.51
C PHE A 24 3.14 -3.84 23.76
N GLN A 25 4.10 -2.91 23.75
CA GLN A 25 4.04 -1.83 22.79
C GLN A 25 4.16 -2.45 21.39
N PRO A 26 3.28 -2.13 20.43
CA PRO A 26 3.53 -2.51 19.06
C PRO A 26 4.90 -1.95 18.70
N VAL A 27 5.80 -2.80 18.20
CA VAL A 27 7.02 -2.31 17.55
C VAL A 27 6.51 -1.40 16.43
N GLN A 28 6.63 -0.08 16.57
CA GLN A 28 6.54 0.79 15.41
C GLN A 28 7.64 0.29 14.49
N ALA A 29 7.28 -0.35 13.38
CA ALA A 29 8.29 -0.54 12.34
C ALA A 29 8.62 0.87 11.84
N ASP A 30 9.90 1.20 11.91
CA ASP A 30 10.40 2.46 11.40
C ASP A 30 10.10 2.56 9.90
N ALA A 31 9.76 3.75 9.43
CA ALA A 31 9.66 4.02 7.99
C ALA A 31 10.95 3.56 7.30
N TYR A 32 10.87 3.18 6.02
CA TYR A 32 12.02 2.62 5.33
C TYR A 32 13.28 3.47 5.47
N ASN A 33 14.36 2.83 5.91
CA ASN A 33 15.63 3.49 6.17
C ASN A 33 16.45 3.62 4.87
N TRP A 34 16.32 4.76 4.20
CA TRP A 34 17.14 5.12 3.05
C TRP A 34 18.57 5.41 3.51
N THR A 35 19.53 4.57 3.12
CA THR A 35 20.93 4.68 3.58
C THR A 35 21.80 5.58 2.70
N ARG A 36 21.29 6.00 1.54
CA ARG A 36 22.00 6.85 0.57
C ARG A 36 21.04 7.61 -0.34
N THR A 37 21.55 8.64 -1.01
CA THR A 37 20.83 9.30 -2.11
C THR A 37 20.81 8.39 -3.35
N LEU A 38 19.67 8.33 -4.04
CA LEU A 38 19.53 7.56 -5.29
C LEU A 38 19.40 8.49 -6.51
N LYS A 39 19.98 8.09 -7.64
CA LYS A 39 19.84 8.77 -8.94
C LYS A 39 19.98 7.78 -10.11
N GLN A 40 19.68 8.25 -11.32
CA GLN A 40 19.85 7.45 -12.54
C GLN A 40 21.26 6.85 -12.62
N GLY A 41 21.34 5.56 -12.97
CA GLY A 41 22.56 4.76 -13.00
C GLY A 41 22.78 3.90 -11.76
N ASP A 42 22.10 4.19 -10.65
CA ASP A 42 22.18 3.37 -9.44
C ASP A 42 21.45 2.03 -9.61
N SER A 43 21.84 1.04 -8.81
CA SER A 43 21.14 -0.23 -8.73
C SER A 43 21.14 -0.81 -7.32
N GLY A 44 20.13 -1.60 -6.96
CA GLY A 44 20.08 -2.28 -5.67
C GLY A 44 18.68 -2.51 -5.12
N ALA A 45 18.61 -3.06 -3.91
CA ALA A 45 17.35 -3.30 -3.21
C ALA A 45 16.62 -1.98 -2.85
N ASP A 46 17.37 -0.93 -2.56
CA ASP A 46 16.85 0.43 -2.34
C ASP A 46 16.21 1.03 -3.62
N VAL A 47 16.79 0.76 -4.79
CA VAL A 47 16.20 1.12 -6.07
C VAL A 47 14.91 0.32 -6.33
N ARG A 48 14.84 -0.96 -5.95
CA ARG A 48 13.59 -1.74 -6.04
C ARG A 48 12.49 -1.15 -5.17
N GLU A 49 12.81 -0.77 -3.94
CA GLU A 49 11.84 -0.10 -3.05
C GLU A 49 11.41 1.25 -3.59
N LEU A 50 12.33 2.03 -4.15
CA LEU A 50 11.99 3.27 -4.85
C LEU A 50 10.99 3.01 -5.99
N GLN A 51 11.27 2.04 -6.86
CA GLN A 51 10.43 1.70 -8.00
C GLN A 51 9.02 1.29 -7.58
N ILE A 52 8.87 0.53 -6.49
CA ILE A 52 7.56 0.20 -5.91
C ILE A 52 6.81 1.49 -5.53
N ARG A 53 7.47 2.39 -4.82
CA ARG A 53 6.83 3.60 -4.28
C ARG A 53 6.46 4.63 -5.35
N VAL A 54 7.21 4.66 -6.45
CA VAL A 54 6.92 5.54 -7.59
C VAL A 54 6.14 4.87 -8.71
N ALA A 55 5.70 3.62 -8.56
CA ALA A 55 5.05 2.85 -9.62
C ALA A 55 3.78 3.52 -10.20
N GLY A 56 3.04 4.24 -9.36
CA GLY A 56 1.84 5.01 -9.76
C GLY A 56 2.13 6.29 -10.55
N TRP A 57 3.40 6.68 -10.65
CA TRP A 57 3.87 7.87 -11.36
C TRP A 57 4.46 7.51 -12.74
N ALA A 58 3.97 6.43 -13.36
CA ALA A 58 4.45 5.97 -14.67
C ALA A 58 4.26 7.01 -15.79
N ALA A 59 3.17 7.78 -15.78
CA ALA A 59 2.89 8.80 -16.80
C ALA A 59 2.10 10.01 -16.25
N ASP A 60 2.15 11.13 -16.99
CA ASP A 60 1.37 12.36 -16.73
C ASP A 60 -0.04 12.32 -17.37
N GLY A 61 -0.29 11.36 -18.26
CA GLY A 61 -1.57 11.14 -18.93
C GLY A 61 -1.74 9.69 -19.36
N PRO A 62 -2.86 9.34 -20.04
CA PRO A 62 -3.11 7.98 -20.50
C PRO A 62 -1.96 7.42 -21.34
N SER A 63 -1.26 6.41 -20.82
CA SER A 63 -0.14 5.75 -21.52
C SER A 63 -0.01 4.30 -21.09
N ARG A 64 0.21 3.42 -22.07
CA ARG A 64 0.44 1.99 -21.85
C ARG A 64 1.90 1.75 -21.44
N THR A 65 2.26 2.26 -20.27
CA THR A 65 3.59 2.14 -19.66
C THR A 65 3.50 1.90 -18.16
N TYR A 66 4.54 1.32 -17.59
CA TYR A 66 4.67 1.05 -16.15
C TYR A 66 6.14 1.20 -15.72
N VAL A 67 6.37 1.36 -14.43
CA VAL A 67 7.73 1.35 -13.85
C VAL A 67 8.08 -0.10 -13.52
N ALA A 68 9.11 -0.65 -14.18
CA ALA A 68 9.61 -1.98 -13.84
C ALA A 68 10.26 -1.96 -12.45
N VAL A 69 10.08 -3.04 -11.68
CA VAL A 69 10.70 -3.23 -10.36
C VAL A 69 11.89 -4.20 -10.49
N ASP A 70 12.91 -3.76 -11.23
CA ASP A 70 14.10 -4.55 -11.59
C ASP A 70 15.35 -4.18 -10.77
N GLY A 71 15.26 -3.13 -9.95
CA GLY A 71 16.37 -2.63 -9.15
C GLY A 71 17.39 -1.83 -9.93
N GLN A 72 17.08 -1.40 -11.16
CA GLN A 72 17.90 -0.54 -11.98
C GLN A 72 17.27 0.84 -12.10
N PHE A 73 18.00 1.87 -11.70
CA PHE A 73 17.53 3.25 -11.79
C PHE A 73 17.79 3.75 -13.21
N GLY A 74 16.95 3.30 -14.16
CA GLY A 74 16.96 3.75 -15.54
C GLY A 74 16.10 5.00 -15.80
N PRO A 75 15.99 5.43 -17.08
CA PRO A 75 15.22 6.61 -17.47
C PRO A 75 13.73 6.58 -17.08
N ALA A 76 13.11 5.39 -17.06
CA ALA A 76 11.72 5.23 -16.64
C ALA A 76 11.55 5.54 -15.14
N THR A 77 12.50 5.08 -14.31
CA THR A 77 12.54 5.38 -12.87
C THR A 77 12.79 6.88 -12.63
N ASP A 78 13.73 7.51 -13.35
CA ASP A 78 13.98 8.96 -13.27
C ASP A 78 12.72 9.77 -13.60
N ALA A 79 12.06 9.44 -14.71
CA ALA A 79 10.84 10.12 -15.10
C ALA A 79 9.72 9.98 -14.05
N ALA A 80 9.57 8.79 -13.44
CA ALA A 80 8.62 8.56 -12.37
C ALA A 80 8.96 9.33 -11.09
N VAL A 81 10.24 9.38 -10.70
CA VAL A 81 10.72 10.19 -9.57
C VAL A 81 10.43 11.66 -9.78
N ARG A 82 10.72 12.21 -10.96
CA ARG A 82 10.42 13.63 -11.27
C ARG A 82 8.93 13.93 -11.20
N ARG A 83 8.07 13.00 -11.64
CA ARG A 83 6.61 13.14 -11.55
C ARG A 83 6.14 13.14 -10.09
N PHE A 84 6.64 12.20 -9.30
CA PHE A 84 6.40 12.19 -7.85
C PHE A 84 6.84 13.51 -7.22
N GLN A 85 8.08 13.95 -7.46
CA GLN A 85 8.60 15.20 -6.91
C GLN A 85 7.71 16.41 -7.25
N ARG A 86 7.30 16.58 -8.52
CA ARG A 86 6.36 17.65 -8.92
C ARG A 86 5.05 17.57 -8.15
N ALA A 87 4.46 16.38 -8.05
CA ALA A 87 3.17 16.18 -7.40
C ALA A 87 3.18 16.45 -5.89
N TYR A 88 4.35 16.35 -5.25
CA TYR A 88 4.54 16.63 -3.82
C TYR A 88 5.24 17.97 -3.56
N GLY A 89 5.34 18.84 -4.57
CA GLY A 89 5.89 20.20 -4.41
C GLY A 89 7.39 20.25 -4.15
N LEU A 90 8.13 19.21 -4.56
CA LEU A 90 9.58 19.12 -4.45
C LEU A 90 10.26 19.60 -5.75
N ALA A 91 11.56 19.88 -5.67
CA ALA A 91 12.38 20.06 -6.87
C ALA A 91 12.36 18.77 -7.71
N ALA A 92 11.97 18.89 -8.99
CA ALA A 92 11.83 17.76 -9.90
C ALA A 92 13.15 17.40 -10.60
N ASP A 93 14.19 17.19 -9.81
CA ASP A 93 15.58 17.00 -10.24
C ASP A 93 15.95 15.53 -10.54
N GLY A 94 15.07 14.58 -10.24
CA GLY A 94 15.31 13.14 -10.42
C GLY A 94 16.21 12.52 -9.35
N ILE A 95 16.59 13.29 -8.32
CA ILE A 95 17.46 12.87 -7.24
C ILE A 95 16.62 12.53 -6.01
N VAL A 96 16.75 11.29 -5.55
CA VAL A 96 16.07 10.79 -4.34
C VAL A 96 16.93 11.06 -3.13
N GLY A 97 17.12 12.34 -2.82
CA GLY A 97 17.78 12.84 -1.61
C GLY A 97 16.82 12.95 -0.41
N PRO A 98 17.27 13.51 0.72
CA PRO A 98 16.52 13.52 1.98
C PRO A 98 15.08 14.03 1.89
N ALA A 99 14.82 15.08 1.11
CA ALA A 99 13.47 15.62 0.94
C ALA A 99 12.53 14.64 0.21
N THR A 100 13.00 14.03 -0.89
CA THR A 100 12.25 13.00 -1.62
C THR A 100 12.02 11.76 -0.75
N GLN A 101 13.05 11.33 -0.01
CA GLN A 101 12.98 10.19 0.92
C GLN A 101 11.95 10.42 2.04
N GLN A 102 11.96 11.60 2.65
CA GLN A 102 10.97 11.98 3.67
C GLN A 102 9.55 12.01 3.09
N ALA A 103 9.35 12.55 1.89
CA ALA A 103 8.04 12.55 1.23
C ALA A 103 7.52 11.14 0.96
N LEU A 104 8.39 10.21 0.53
CA LEU A 104 8.04 8.80 0.37
C LEU A 104 7.70 8.14 1.71
N ASN A 105 8.52 8.36 2.75
CA ASN A 105 8.28 7.80 4.09
C ASN A 105 7.00 8.32 4.74
N ASN A 106 6.60 9.57 4.48
CA ASN A 106 5.34 10.14 4.96
C ASN A 106 4.08 9.47 4.37
N LEU A 107 4.24 8.63 3.34
CA LEU A 107 3.17 7.83 2.75
C LEU A 107 3.22 6.36 3.18
N GLU A 108 4.23 5.94 3.94
CA GLU A 108 4.34 4.57 4.45
C GLU A 108 3.71 4.46 5.84
N ALA A 109 2.94 3.39 6.06
CA ALA A 109 2.45 3.02 7.38
C ALA A 109 3.40 2.02 8.04
N ALA A 110 3.37 1.94 9.38
CA ALA A 110 4.29 1.11 10.16
C ALA A 110 4.18 -0.40 9.88
N ASP A 111 3.07 -0.89 9.33
CA ASP A 111 2.94 -2.30 8.96
C ASP A 111 3.43 -2.60 7.53
N GLY A 112 3.94 -1.59 6.82
CA GLY A 112 4.38 -1.66 5.43
C GLY A 112 3.26 -1.47 4.40
N SER A 113 2.04 -1.15 4.84
CA SER A 113 0.99 -0.59 3.98
C SER A 113 1.26 0.89 3.70
N THR A 114 0.30 1.61 3.12
CA THR A 114 0.43 3.05 2.83
C THR A 114 -0.50 3.88 3.70
N ARG A 115 -0.20 5.17 3.85
CA ARG A 115 -0.91 6.11 4.73
C ARG A 115 -2.43 6.11 4.56
N HIS A 116 -2.94 5.89 3.36
CA HIS A 116 -4.39 5.94 3.09
C HIS A 116 -5.01 4.58 2.79
N PHE A 117 -4.26 3.49 2.90
CA PHE A 117 -4.74 2.15 2.58
C PHE A 117 -4.17 1.12 3.55
N ASN A 118 -5.04 0.45 4.29
CA ASN A 118 -4.68 -0.64 5.18
C ASN A 118 -4.80 -2.00 4.48
N PHE A 119 -4.00 -3.00 4.87
CA PHE A 119 -4.11 -4.35 4.29
C PHE A 119 -5.51 -4.97 4.43
N SER A 120 -6.20 -4.70 5.53
CA SER A 120 -7.54 -5.25 5.79
C SER A 120 -8.59 -4.80 4.78
N GLU A 121 -8.42 -3.64 4.14
CA GLU A 121 -9.32 -3.16 3.08
C GLU A 121 -9.26 -4.03 1.82
N PHE A 122 -8.16 -4.78 1.66
CA PHE A 122 -7.92 -5.67 0.52
C PHE A 122 -8.15 -7.14 0.84
N HIS A 123 -8.52 -7.49 2.08
CA HIS A 123 -8.79 -8.88 2.43
C HIS A 123 -9.95 -9.45 1.62
N SER A 124 -9.88 -10.76 1.37
CA SER A 124 -11.01 -11.50 0.81
C SER A 124 -12.21 -11.44 1.75
N LYS A 125 -13.40 -11.18 1.20
CA LYS A 125 -14.64 -10.95 1.98
C LYS A 125 -15.28 -12.21 2.54
N ASP A 126 -14.65 -13.37 2.34
CA ASP A 126 -15.05 -14.65 2.95
C ASP A 126 -14.33 -14.92 4.28
N GLY A 127 -13.60 -13.94 4.82
CA GLY A 127 -12.89 -14.07 6.10
C GLY A 127 -11.53 -14.77 6.01
N SER A 128 -11.09 -15.17 4.81
CA SER A 128 -9.80 -15.84 4.61
C SER A 128 -8.58 -14.90 4.67
N GLY A 129 -8.78 -13.59 4.81
CA GLY A 129 -7.70 -12.62 4.76
C GLY A 129 -7.01 -12.64 3.38
N PHE A 130 -5.72 -12.95 3.36
CA PHE A 130 -4.92 -13.14 2.14
C PHE A 130 -4.67 -14.61 1.78
N SER A 131 -5.34 -15.56 2.43
CA SER A 131 -5.18 -16.99 2.18
C SER A 131 -6.13 -17.51 1.09
N GLY A 132 -5.82 -18.69 0.54
CA GLY A 132 -6.71 -19.40 -0.40
C GLY A 132 -6.72 -18.82 -1.82
N GLY A 133 -5.68 -18.05 -2.19
CA GLY A 133 -5.48 -17.51 -3.53
C GLY A 133 -4.71 -18.46 -4.44
N LYS A 134 -4.25 -17.94 -5.58
CA LYS A 134 -3.40 -18.67 -6.54
C LYS A 134 -1.90 -18.56 -6.27
N VAL A 135 -1.52 -17.74 -5.29
CA VAL A 135 -0.17 -17.61 -4.74
C VAL A 135 -0.29 -17.59 -3.21
N ASP A 136 0.81 -17.81 -2.51
CA ASP A 136 0.83 -17.80 -1.04
C ASP A 136 0.49 -16.41 -0.47
N SER A 137 0.07 -16.37 0.80
CA SER A 137 -0.41 -15.14 1.44
C SER A 137 0.67 -14.07 1.60
N THR A 138 1.96 -14.44 1.67
CA THR A 138 3.07 -13.48 1.71
C THR A 138 3.22 -12.81 0.35
N THR A 139 3.14 -13.58 -0.74
CA THR A 139 3.11 -13.04 -2.11
C THR A 139 1.90 -12.15 -2.34
N VAL A 140 0.69 -12.55 -1.89
CA VAL A 140 -0.51 -11.71 -1.97
C VAL A 140 -0.30 -10.39 -1.24
N ARG A 141 0.25 -10.43 -0.01
CA ARG A 141 0.51 -9.23 0.79
C ARG A 141 1.46 -8.26 0.08
N GLU A 142 2.55 -8.76 -0.49
CA GLU A 142 3.51 -7.95 -1.25
C GLU A 142 2.87 -7.36 -2.53
N ASN A 143 2.05 -8.14 -3.23
CA ASN A 143 1.31 -7.65 -4.39
C ASN A 143 0.35 -6.51 -4.03
N VAL A 144 -0.36 -6.66 -2.92
CA VAL A 144 -1.27 -5.64 -2.40
C VAL A 144 -0.49 -4.39 -1.99
N ARG A 145 0.67 -4.51 -1.33
CA ARG A 145 1.56 -3.38 -1.02
C ARG A 145 1.92 -2.60 -2.29
N ARG A 146 2.31 -3.27 -3.37
CA ARG A 146 2.63 -2.61 -4.66
C ARG A 146 1.42 -1.94 -5.30
N LEU A 147 0.26 -2.59 -5.22
CA LEU A 147 -1.01 -2.03 -5.67
C LEU A 147 -1.36 -0.73 -4.92
N MET A 148 -1.20 -0.71 -3.59
CA MET A 148 -1.45 0.47 -2.76
C MET A 148 -0.61 1.68 -3.21
N TRP A 149 0.67 1.51 -3.54
CA TRP A 149 1.50 2.61 -4.04
C TRP A 149 1.02 3.21 -5.36
N LYS A 150 0.44 2.39 -6.25
CA LYS A 150 -0.25 2.92 -7.45
C LYS A 150 -1.54 3.66 -7.10
N LEU A 151 -2.27 3.16 -6.10
CA LEU A 151 -3.51 3.79 -5.63
C LEU A 151 -3.26 5.11 -4.89
N GLU A 152 -2.15 5.27 -4.17
CA GLU A 152 -1.70 6.55 -3.61
C GLU A 152 -1.50 7.60 -4.72
N ALA A 153 -0.92 7.20 -5.85
CA ALA A 153 -0.80 8.09 -7.01
C ALA A 153 -2.17 8.43 -7.63
N VAL A 154 -3.10 7.46 -7.73
CA VAL A 154 -4.48 7.74 -8.17
C VAL A 154 -5.16 8.74 -7.23
N ARG A 155 -5.04 8.54 -5.91
CA ARG A 155 -5.58 9.41 -4.87
C ARG A 155 -5.05 10.83 -5.06
N LYS A 156 -3.72 10.97 -5.23
CA LYS A 156 -3.06 12.27 -5.42
C LYS A 156 -3.50 12.94 -6.73
N LYS A 157 -3.51 12.22 -7.84
CA LYS A 157 -3.95 12.71 -9.17
C LYS A 157 -5.43 13.08 -9.20
N ALA A 158 -6.25 12.48 -8.33
CA ALA A 158 -7.64 12.85 -8.13
C ALA A 158 -7.82 14.10 -7.24
N GLY A 159 -6.75 14.80 -6.87
CA GLY A 159 -6.80 15.96 -5.98
C GLY A 159 -6.95 15.56 -4.52
N ASP A 160 -6.16 14.58 -4.07
CA ASP A 160 -6.19 14.04 -2.71
C ASP A 160 -7.55 13.45 -2.29
N SER A 161 -8.37 13.04 -3.27
CA SER A 161 -9.72 12.50 -3.04
C SER A 161 -9.65 11.08 -2.47
N PRO A 162 -10.37 10.76 -1.38
CA PRO A 162 -10.41 9.41 -0.80
C PRO A 162 -10.82 8.33 -1.81
N ILE A 163 -10.22 7.14 -1.68
CA ILE A 163 -10.54 5.97 -2.49
C ILE A 163 -11.17 4.90 -1.59
N THR A 164 -12.33 4.37 -2.00
CA THR A 164 -12.94 3.20 -1.40
C THR A 164 -12.52 1.95 -2.17
N ILE A 165 -12.02 0.94 -1.45
CA ILE A 165 -11.74 -0.39 -2.00
C ILE A 165 -13.00 -1.24 -1.89
N ASN A 166 -13.73 -1.39 -3.00
CA ASN A 166 -14.91 -2.24 -3.04
C ASN A 166 -14.54 -3.73 -2.99
N SER A 167 -13.43 -4.12 -3.62
CA SER A 167 -12.88 -5.48 -3.58
C SER A 167 -11.38 -5.43 -3.84
N GLY A 168 -10.58 -6.10 -3.00
CA GLY A 168 -9.13 -6.27 -3.20
C GLY A 168 -8.80 -7.72 -3.59
N PHE A 169 -7.96 -8.39 -2.81
CA PHE A 169 -7.71 -9.81 -3.00
C PHE A 169 -9.00 -10.63 -2.83
N ARG A 170 -9.13 -11.70 -3.62
CA ARG A 170 -10.19 -12.71 -3.45
C ARG A 170 -9.57 -14.09 -3.35
N SER A 171 -9.97 -14.86 -2.34
CA SER A 171 -9.70 -16.30 -2.34
C SER A 171 -10.38 -16.95 -3.56
N ILE A 172 -9.97 -18.16 -3.93
CA ILE A 172 -10.60 -18.92 -5.01
C ILE A 172 -12.09 -19.15 -4.70
N ASN A 173 -12.42 -19.50 -3.45
CA ASN A 173 -13.78 -19.69 -2.98
C ASN A 173 -14.61 -18.41 -3.13
N HIS A 174 -14.12 -17.29 -2.56
CA HIS A 174 -14.80 -16.00 -2.66
C HIS A 174 -14.99 -15.57 -4.12
N ASN A 175 -13.95 -15.68 -4.95
CA ASN A 175 -14.02 -15.33 -6.36
C ASN A 175 -15.07 -16.17 -7.11
N SER A 176 -15.14 -17.48 -6.86
CA SER A 176 -16.18 -18.33 -7.47
C SER A 176 -17.59 -17.95 -7.03
N ASN A 177 -17.79 -17.61 -5.75
CA ASN A 177 -19.08 -17.26 -5.18
C ASN A 177 -19.64 -15.93 -5.73
N VAL A 178 -18.77 -15.02 -6.17
CA VAL A 178 -19.18 -13.76 -6.83
C VAL A 178 -19.19 -13.86 -8.36
N GLY A 179 -19.05 -15.07 -8.93
CA GLY A 179 -19.03 -15.29 -10.38
C GLY A 179 -17.79 -14.76 -11.09
N GLY A 180 -16.69 -14.57 -10.36
CA GLY A 180 -15.43 -14.08 -10.91
C GLY A 180 -14.76 -15.09 -11.84
N ALA A 181 -14.07 -14.58 -12.87
CA ALA A 181 -13.34 -15.42 -13.81
C ALA A 181 -12.27 -16.28 -13.13
N SER A 182 -12.02 -17.48 -13.64
CA SER A 182 -11.01 -18.41 -13.09
C SER A 182 -9.58 -17.90 -13.25
N ASN A 183 -9.33 -16.97 -14.17
CA ASN A 183 -8.07 -16.26 -14.39
C ASN A 183 -8.10 -14.81 -13.84
N SER A 184 -8.98 -14.51 -12.90
CA SER A 184 -9.09 -13.19 -12.26
C SER A 184 -7.80 -12.76 -11.57
N MET A 185 -7.42 -11.49 -11.77
CA MET A 185 -6.24 -10.87 -11.14
C MET A 185 -6.41 -10.64 -9.63
N HIS A 186 -7.65 -10.65 -9.12
CA HIS A 186 -7.90 -10.57 -7.68
C HIS A 186 -7.39 -11.81 -6.92
N LEU A 187 -7.30 -12.97 -7.59
CA LEU A 187 -6.80 -14.22 -7.01
C LEU A 187 -5.31 -14.18 -6.64
N TYR A 188 -4.61 -13.15 -7.10
CA TYR A 188 -3.18 -12.95 -6.90
C TYR A 188 -2.88 -11.73 -6.03
N GLY A 189 -3.88 -10.92 -5.67
CA GLY A 189 -3.67 -9.66 -4.92
C GLY A 189 -3.12 -8.51 -5.77
N VAL A 190 -3.14 -8.62 -7.10
CA VAL A 190 -2.63 -7.58 -8.02
C VAL A 190 -3.73 -6.69 -8.60
N ALA A 191 -4.96 -6.81 -8.10
CA ALA A 191 -6.14 -6.10 -8.58
C ALA A 191 -6.97 -5.50 -7.45
N ALA A 192 -7.68 -4.41 -7.76
CA ALA A 192 -8.72 -3.85 -6.92
C ALA A 192 -9.86 -3.25 -7.75
N ASP A 193 -11.05 -3.29 -7.17
CA ASP A 193 -12.23 -2.58 -7.63
C ASP A 193 -12.39 -1.33 -6.76
N ILE A 194 -12.28 -0.14 -7.38
CA ILE A 194 -12.13 1.12 -6.66
C ILE A 194 -13.20 2.15 -7.01
N VAL A 195 -13.53 3.00 -6.04
CA VAL A 195 -14.34 4.21 -6.21
C VAL A 195 -13.55 5.38 -5.65
N VAL A 196 -13.47 6.50 -6.39
CA VAL A 196 -12.81 7.71 -5.90
C VAL A 196 -13.89 8.74 -5.58
N SER A 197 -13.88 9.25 -4.34
CA SER A 197 -14.86 10.22 -3.86
C SER A 197 -14.91 11.45 -4.76
N GLY A 198 -16.12 11.90 -5.12
CA GLY A 198 -16.32 13.06 -5.99
C GLY A 198 -15.92 12.86 -7.45
N ARG A 199 -15.65 11.63 -7.90
CA ARG A 199 -15.29 11.31 -9.30
C ARG A 199 -16.24 10.29 -9.90
N THR A 200 -16.58 10.49 -11.17
CA THR A 200 -17.29 9.48 -11.97
C THR A 200 -16.36 8.31 -12.33
N PRO A 201 -16.88 7.09 -12.58
CA PRO A 201 -16.05 5.98 -13.05
C PRO A 201 -15.24 6.29 -14.33
N ALA A 202 -15.76 7.14 -15.21
CA ALA A 202 -15.01 7.60 -16.39
C ALA A 202 -13.77 8.41 -16.00
N GLN A 203 -13.91 9.38 -15.09
CA GLN A 203 -12.78 10.16 -14.57
C GLN A 203 -11.77 9.27 -13.83
N VAL A 204 -12.23 8.31 -13.03
CA VAL A 204 -11.35 7.37 -12.31
C VAL A 204 -10.55 6.51 -13.28
N ARG A 205 -11.20 5.98 -14.33
CA ARG A 205 -10.54 5.22 -15.39
C ARG A 205 -9.45 6.05 -16.07
N ASP A 206 -9.74 7.30 -16.40
CA ASP A 206 -8.78 8.15 -17.11
C ASP A 206 -7.56 8.50 -16.24
N ILE A 207 -7.77 8.68 -14.92
CA ILE A 207 -6.66 8.80 -13.96
C ILE A 207 -5.86 7.49 -13.90
N ALA A 208 -6.53 6.34 -13.79
CA ALA A 208 -5.87 5.03 -13.72
C ALA A 208 -4.99 4.73 -14.95
N LYS A 209 -5.41 5.17 -16.15
CA LYS A 209 -4.62 5.04 -17.40
C LYS A 209 -3.27 5.77 -17.37
N SER A 210 -3.06 6.68 -16.41
CA SER A 210 -1.77 7.36 -16.19
C SER A 210 -0.94 6.75 -15.05
N SER A 211 -1.51 5.81 -14.29
CA SER A 211 -0.95 5.33 -13.02
C SER A 211 -0.32 3.94 -13.11
N GLY A 212 0.09 3.53 -14.31
CA GLY A 212 0.83 2.28 -14.52
C GLY A 212 -0.02 1.02 -14.38
N PHE A 213 -1.36 1.12 -14.44
CA PHE A 213 -2.24 -0.04 -14.42
C PHE A 213 -2.36 -0.66 -15.83
N SER A 214 -2.03 -1.95 -15.93
CA SER A 214 -2.08 -2.67 -17.20
C SER A 214 -3.43 -3.32 -17.48
N GLY A 215 -4.23 -3.58 -16.44
CA GLY A 215 -5.65 -3.88 -16.57
C GLY A 215 -6.50 -2.76 -16.01
N ILE A 216 -7.45 -2.28 -16.81
CA ILE A 216 -8.41 -1.25 -16.42
C ILE A 216 -9.74 -1.60 -17.06
N GLN A 217 -10.80 -1.69 -16.27
CA GLN A 217 -12.16 -1.84 -16.80
C GLN A 217 -13.11 -0.93 -16.03
N ARG A 218 -13.86 -0.11 -16.77
CA ARG A 218 -14.88 0.75 -16.18
C ARG A 218 -16.20 -0.01 -16.05
N TYR A 219 -16.78 0.02 -14.86
CA TYR A 219 -18.16 -0.40 -14.60
C TYR A 219 -19.04 0.84 -14.37
N SER A 220 -20.34 0.63 -14.21
CA SER A 220 -21.30 1.72 -13.95
C SER A 220 -21.07 2.43 -12.61
N SER A 221 -20.54 1.72 -11.61
CA SER A 221 -20.39 2.23 -10.24
C SER A 221 -18.96 2.22 -9.68
N PHE A 222 -18.01 1.56 -10.34
CA PHE A 222 -16.61 1.48 -9.92
C PHE A 222 -15.67 1.28 -11.11
N VAL A 223 -14.38 1.29 -10.86
CA VAL A 223 -13.35 0.94 -11.85
C VAL A 223 -12.52 -0.22 -11.31
N HIS A 224 -12.38 -1.26 -12.11
CA HIS A 224 -11.41 -2.33 -11.88
C HIS A 224 -10.04 -1.87 -12.36
N VAL A 225 -9.01 -2.08 -11.53
CA VAL A 225 -7.60 -1.82 -11.87
C VAL A 225 -6.73 -3.01 -11.48
N ASP A 226 -5.74 -3.35 -12.30
CA ASP A 226 -4.76 -4.37 -11.97
C ASP A 226 -3.41 -4.18 -12.70
N SER A 227 -2.41 -4.94 -12.26
CA SER A 227 -1.04 -4.90 -12.79
C SER A 227 -0.65 -6.18 -13.54
N ARG A 228 -1.58 -6.83 -14.25
CA ARG A 228 -1.39 -8.12 -14.97
C ARG A 228 -0.14 -8.26 -15.85
N ILE A 229 0.42 -7.16 -16.37
CA ILE A 229 1.62 -7.23 -17.21
C ILE A 229 2.92 -7.41 -16.41
N GLU A 230 2.92 -6.99 -15.14
CA GLU A 230 4.12 -6.95 -14.29
C GLU A 230 4.45 -8.29 -13.64
N TYR A 231 3.57 -9.29 -13.76
CA TYR A 231 3.67 -10.54 -13.04
C TYR A 231 3.63 -11.74 -13.99
N PRO A 232 4.47 -12.77 -13.73
CA PRO A 232 4.54 -13.95 -14.60
C PRO A 232 3.23 -14.75 -14.64
N TYR A 233 2.42 -14.67 -13.58
CA TYR A 233 1.10 -15.32 -13.48
C TYR A 233 -0.07 -14.41 -13.89
N GLY A 234 0.21 -13.16 -14.27
CA GLY A 234 -0.79 -12.30 -14.89
C GLY A 234 -1.01 -12.67 -16.36
N SER A 235 -1.97 -12.04 -17.04
CA SER A 235 -2.21 -12.28 -18.48
C SER A 235 -1.15 -11.64 -19.39
N GLN A 236 -0.13 -10.99 -18.82
CA GLN A 236 1.04 -10.42 -19.53
C GLN A 236 0.68 -9.53 -20.72
N SER A 237 -0.44 -8.80 -20.63
CA SER A 237 -0.98 -8.01 -21.73
C SER A 237 -1.70 -6.77 -21.21
N TRP A 238 -1.69 -5.70 -22.01
CA TRP A 238 -2.52 -4.52 -21.75
C TRP A 238 -4.00 -4.85 -21.99
N TRP A 239 -4.85 -4.52 -21.04
CA TRP A 239 -6.30 -4.73 -21.13
C TRP A 239 -7.03 -3.52 -20.58
N TRP A 240 -7.32 -2.56 -21.44
CA TRP A 240 -8.10 -1.38 -21.10
C TRP A 240 -9.46 -1.48 -21.81
N VAL A 241 -10.52 -1.58 -21.01
CA VAL A 241 -11.90 -1.68 -21.47
C VAL A 241 -12.68 -0.48 -20.96
N ASP A 242 -13.33 0.21 -21.89
CA ASP A 242 -14.12 1.41 -21.60
C ASP A 242 -15.55 1.11 -21.17
#